data_AF-A0A2A9MKQ9-F1
#
_entry.id   AF-A0A2A9MKQ9-F1
#
_cell.length_a   1.000
_cell.length_b   1.000
_cell.length_c   1.000
_cell.angle_alpha   90.00
_cell.angle_beta   90.00
_cell.angle_gamma   90.00
#
_symmetry.space_group_name_H-M   'P 1'
#
loop_
_entity.id
_entity.type
_entity.pdbx_description
1 polymer ?
#
loop_
_entity_poly.entity_id
_entity_poly.type
_entity_poly.pdbx_seq_one_letter_code
_entity_poly.pdbx_strand_id
1 'polypeptide(L)'
;MPEAGDGNPSSDRQRNHSALRKPKPRSAEEQKHLKWDEEVIAEHDLERGTRMKIDEPPTPYHRRESDASGGDEQGSLPPSDAVCAAALQACLEHLEVNEHGQALNEEELKEKRRHDFEQRRKQHYNEFERVKLMRASAHDVEEEDD
;
A
#
# COMPACT_ATOMS: atom_id res chain seq x y z
N MET A 1 -55.83 -6.32 6.26
CA MET A 1 -55.31 -4.98 5.94
C MET A 1 -54.35 -4.60 7.06
N PRO A 2 -53.03 -4.58 6.82
CA PRO A 2 -52.00 -4.32 7.83
C PRO A 2 -51.83 -2.81 8.07
N GLU A 3 -51.74 -2.39 9.34
CA GLU A 3 -51.52 -1.01 9.76
C GLU A 3 -50.14 -0.86 10.42
N ALA A 4 -49.43 0.16 9.95
CA ALA A 4 -48.32 0.90 10.56
C ALA A 4 -47.06 0.15 11.02
N GLY A 5 -45.97 0.36 10.27
CA GLY A 5 -44.60 0.11 10.73
C GLY A 5 -44.14 1.19 11.72
N ASP A 6 -43.60 0.76 12.85
CA ASP A 6 -42.98 1.61 13.85
C ASP A 6 -41.57 2.06 13.40
N GLY A 7 -41.49 3.36 13.11
CA GLY A 7 -40.43 4.28 13.54
C GLY A 7 -38.97 3.82 13.48
N ASN A 8 -38.30 4.24 12.41
CA ASN A 8 -36.83 4.33 12.32
C ASN A 8 -36.27 5.36 13.34
N PRO A 9 -35.37 5.01 14.27
CA PRO A 9 -34.69 6.01 15.11
C PRO A 9 -33.55 6.65 14.31
N SER A 10 -33.87 7.74 13.60
CA SER A 10 -32.87 8.65 13.03
C SER A 10 -32.08 9.30 14.17
N SER A 11 -30.94 8.72 14.54
CA SER A 11 -30.04 9.32 15.53
C SER A 11 -29.28 10.48 14.90
N ASP A 12 -29.81 11.68 15.08
CA ASP A 12 -29.19 12.92 14.69
C ASP A 12 -27.86 13.11 15.46
N ARG A 13 -26.72 12.91 14.78
CA ARG A 13 -25.37 13.05 15.35
C ARG A 13 -24.73 14.40 15.02
N GLN A 14 -25.50 15.48 15.04
CA GLN A 14 -24.92 16.82 14.96
C GLN A 14 -24.37 17.26 16.33
N ARG A 15 -23.09 16.96 16.60
CA ARG A 15 -22.37 17.54 17.74
C ARG A 15 -21.87 18.93 17.38
N ASN A 16 -22.49 19.94 17.97
CA ASN A 16 -22.14 21.34 17.81
C ASN A 16 -20.83 21.66 18.57
N HIS A 17 -19.71 21.74 17.86
CA HIS A 17 -18.40 22.06 18.42
C HIS A 17 -18.07 23.55 18.22
N SER A 18 -18.75 24.44 18.94
CA SER A 18 -18.43 25.88 18.88
C SER A 18 -17.21 26.21 19.77
N ALA A 19 -16.16 26.79 19.19
CA ALA A 19 -14.92 27.15 19.89
C ALA A 19 -15.09 28.18 21.03
N LEU A 20 -16.19 28.93 21.05
CA LEU A 20 -16.48 29.95 22.08
C LEU A 20 -17.16 29.41 23.35
N ARG A 21 -17.54 28.12 23.39
CA ARG A 21 -18.20 27.53 24.56
C ARG A 21 -17.16 26.87 25.46
N LYS A 22 -17.01 27.39 26.67
CA LYS A 22 -16.20 26.77 27.73
C LYS A 22 -16.76 25.38 28.04
N PRO A 23 -15.95 24.30 27.93
CA PRO A 23 -16.44 22.96 28.19
C PRO A 23 -16.78 22.82 29.67
N LYS A 24 -17.99 22.31 29.97
CA LYS A 24 -18.36 21.91 31.33
C LYS A 24 -17.45 20.74 31.75
N PRO A 25 -16.88 20.74 32.97
CA PRO A 25 -16.08 19.62 33.44
C PRO A 25 -16.97 18.38 33.49
N ARG A 26 -16.59 17.37 32.72
CA ARG A 26 -17.26 16.06 32.70
C ARG A 26 -16.87 15.29 33.96
N SER A 27 -17.82 14.55 34.55
CA SER A 27 -17.49 13.69 35.69
C SER A 27 -16.46 12.62 35.29
N ALA A 28 -15.75 12.03 36.25
CA ALA A 28 -14.77 10.98 35.97
C ALA A 28 -15.38 9.78 35.20
N GLU A 29 -16.69 9.55 35.33
CA GLU A 29 -17.45 8.51 34.63
C GLU A 29 -17.76 8.86 33.16
N GLU A 30 -17.72 10.14 32.79
CA GLU A 30 -18.02 10.64 31.44
C GLU A 30 -16.77 10.81 30.55
N GLN A 31 -15.58 10.58 31.10
CA GLN A 31 -14.33 10.57 30.35
C GLN A 31 -14.19 9.24 29.61
N LYS A 32 -14.97 9.09 28.53
CA LYS A 32 -14.79 7.96 27.61
C LYS A 32 -13.42 8.09 26.96
N HIS A 33 -12.50 7.23 27.38
CA HIS A 33 -11.17 7.09 26.77
C HIS A 33 -11.25 6.16 25.56
N LEU A 34 -10.43 6.45 24.55
CA LEU A 34 -10.28 5.58 23.40
C LEU A 34 -9.66 4.26 23.87
N LYS A 35 -10.30 3.16 23.50
CA LYS A 35 -9.80 1.80 23.71
C LYS A 35 -9.83 1.09 22.35
N TRP A 36 -8.79 0.34 22.07
CA TRP A 36 -8.73 -0.52 20.90
C TRP A 36 -9.39 -1.85 21.23
N ASP A 37 -10.05 -2.43 20.22
CA ASP A 37 -10.65 -3.74 20.31
C ASP A 37 -9.61 -4.77 19.87
N GLU A 38 -8.84 -5.27 20.84
CA GLU A 38 -7.72 -6.18 20.58
C GLU A 38 -8.18 -7.53 20.00
N GLU A 39 -9.42 -7.96 20.30
CA GLU A 39 -9.98 -9.20 19.76
C GLU A 39 -10.21 -9.09 18.25
N VAL A 40 -10.84 -8.01 17.82
CA VAL A 40 -11.06 -7.72 16.38
C VAL A 40 -9.74 -7.54 15.63
N ILE A 41 -8.76 -6.90 16.26
CA ILE A 41 -7.42 -6.73 15.68
C ILE A 41 -6.74 -8.10 15.50
N ALA A 42 -6.79 -8.96 16.52
CA ALA A 42 -6.22 -10.30 16.46
C ALA A 42 -6.92 -11.20 15.43
N GLU A 43 -8.26 -11.15 15.36
CA GLU A 43 -9.04 -11.87 14.35
C GLU A 43 -8.61 -11.48 12.93
N HIS A 44 -8.46 -10.19 12.66
CA HIS A 44 -8.05 -9.71 11.34
C HIS A 44 -6.58 -10.10 11.01
N ASP A 45 -5.69 -10.18 11.99
CA ASP A 45 -4.32 -10.66 11.77
C ASP A 45 -4.26 -12.16 11.49
N LEU A 46 -5.18 -12.95 12.04
CA LEU A 46 -5.37 -14.37 11.70
C LEU A 46 -5.99 -14.55 10.30
N GLU A 47 -7.04 -13.77 9.98
CA GLU A 47 -7.76 -13.83 8.70
C GLU A 47 -6.98 -13.28 7.51
N ARG A 48 -5.99 -12.39 7.75
CA ARG A 48 -5.04 -11.93 6.72
C ARG A 48 -4.28 -13.10 6.05
N GLY A 49 -4.28 -14.27 6.67
CA GLY A 49 -3.70 -15.50 6.16
C GLY A 49 -2.18 -15.54 6.29
N THR A 50 -1.61 -16.71 6.02
CA THR A 50 -0.16 -16.88 5.99
C THR A 50 0.40 -16.15 4.77
N ARG A 51 1.20 -15.11 4.98
CA ARG A 51 2.02 -14.52 3.93
C ARG A 51 3.09 -15.55 3.52
N MET A 52 2.71 -16.49 2.67
CA MET A 52 3.61 -17.50 2.10
C MET A 52 4.44 -16.86 0.99
N LYS A 53 5.70 -17.30 0.86
CA LYS A 53 6.42 -17.07 -0.38
C LYS A 53 5.80 -17.98 -1.42
N ILE A 54 5.49 -17.42 -2.58
CA ILE A 54 5.01 -18.20 -3.72
C ILE A 54 6.24 -18.91 -4.27
N ASP A 55 6.31 -20.24 -4.05
CA ASP A 55 7.39 -21.10 -4.56
C ASP A 55 7.16 -21.51 -6.03
N GLU A 56 6.07 -21.02 -6.63
CA GLU A 56 5.82 -21.23 -8.04
C GLU A 56 6.91 -20.51 -8.85
N PRO A 57 7.56 -21.19 -9.79
CA PRO A 57 8.40 -20.50 -10.74
C PRO A 57 7.55 -19.43 -11.42
N PRO A 58 8.11 -18.22 -11.65
CA PRO A 58 7.37 -17.13 -12.26
C PRO A 58 6.61 -17.65 -13.47
N THR A 59 5.28 -17.55 -13.43
CA THR A 59 4.41 -18.15 -14.45
C THR A 59 4.92 -17.74 -15.82
N PRO A 60 5.41 -18.67 -16.65
CA PRO A 60 6.02 -18.32 -17.93
C PRO A 60 4.99 -17.57 -18.76
N TYR A 61 5.21 -16.28 -18.97
CA TYR A 61 4.35 -15.44 -19.80
C TYR A 61 4.41 -16.00 -21.23
N HIS A 62 3.34 -16.67 -21.68
CA HIS A 62 3.17 -17.00 -23.09
C HIS A 62 2.91 -15.71 -23.86
N ARG A 63 3.97 -15.13 -24.43
CA ARG A 63 3.82 -14.16 -25.52
C ARG A 63 3.22 -14.95 -26.69
N ARG A 64 1.98 -14.63 -27.08
CA ARG A 64 1.39 -15.24 -28.28
C ARG A 64 2.12 -14.68 -29.50
N GLU A 65 3.18 -15.34 -29.93
CA GLU A 65 3.77 -15.13 -31.24
C GLU A 65 2.92 -15.93 -32.23
N SER A 66 1.88 -15.25 -32.72
CA SER A 66 1.15 -15.66 -33.92
C SER A 66 1.66 -14.83 -35.09
N ASP A 67 2.93 -14.99 -35.46
CA ASP A 67 3.45 -14.72 -36.79
C ASP A 67 4.92 -15.15 -36.96
N ALA A 68 5.18 -15.81 -38.09
CA ALA A 68 6.48 -16.10 -38.70
C ALA A 68 7.32 -17.30 -38.20
N SER A 69 6.83 -18.50 -38.52
CA SER A 69 7.50 -19.52 -39.36
C SER A 69 9.04 -19.55 -39.45
N GLY A 70 9.65 -20.68 -39.07
CA GLY A 70 10.79 -21.27 -39.80
C GLY A 70 11.85 -22.03 -39.00
N GLY A 71 11.90 -23.37 -39.18
CA GLY A 71 13.17 -24.10 -39.41
C GLY A 71 13.91 -24.77 -38.25
N ASP A 72 13.49 -26.00 -37.94
CA ASP A 72 14.24 -27.28 -37.85
C ASP A 72 15.70 -27.42 -37.28
N GLU A 73 15.80 -28.35 -36.31
CA GLU A 73 16.86 -29.33 -35.93
C GLU A 73 18.26 -28.90 -35.43
N GLN A 74 18.63 -29.26 -34.18
CA GLN A 74 19.44 -30.44 -33.82
C GLN A 74 20.00 -30.35 -32.38
N GLY A 75 19.70 -31.34 -31.53
CA GLY A 75 20.49 -31.75 -30.36
C GLY A 75 20.68 -30.76 -29.20
N SER A 76 19.73 -30.68 -28.26
CA SER A 76 19.99 -30.06 -26.95
C SER A 76 19.19 -30.79 -25.87
N LEU A 77 19.81 -31.03 -24.72
CA LEU A 77 19.10 -31.36 -23.47
C LEU A 77 17.90 -30.40 -23.33
N PRO A 78 16.74 -30.83 -22.79
CA PRO A 78 15.56 -29.97 -22.81
C PRO A 78 15.96 -28.62 -22.20
N PRO A 79 15.83 -27.50 -22.95
CA PRO A 79 16.27 -26.19 -22.49
C PRO A 79 15.49 -25.70 -21.26
N SER A 80 14.54 -26.50 -20.79
CA SER A 80 13.71 -26.26 -19.61
C SER A 80 14.50 -26.18 -18.30
N ASP A 81 15.68 -26.81 -18.22
CA ASP A 81 16.40 -26.95 -16.95
C ASP A 81 17.68 -26.11 -16.88
N ALA A 82 18.09 -25.47 -17.99
CA ALA A 82 19.23 -24.56 -18.02
C ALA A 82 18.78 -23.15 -17.61
N VAL A 83 19.11 -22.73 -16.38
CA VAL A 83 18.89 -21.35 -15.96
C VAL A 83 19.74 -20.43 -16.84
N CYS A 84 19.10 -19.61 -17.67
CA CYS A 84 19.79 -18.68 -18.57
C CYS A 84 20.63 -17.67 -17.75
N ALA A 85 21.83 -17.32 -18.24
CA ALA A 85 22.69 -16.33 -17.58
C ALA A 85 21.97 -15.00 -17.28
N ALA A 86 21.06 -14.59 -18.17
CA ALA A 86 20.22 -13.41 -17.96
C ALA A 86 19.26 -13.56 -16.76
N ALA A 87 18.70 -14.75 -16.54
CA ALA A 87 17.84 -15.03 -15.39
C ALA A 87 18.64 -15.01 -14.07
N LEU A 88 19.84 -15.59 -14.06
CA LEU A 88 20.74 -15.50 -12.91
C LEU A 88 21.14 -14.06 -12.60
N GLN A 89 21.44 -13.26 -13.62
CA GLN A 89 21.81 -11.85 -13.45
C GLN A 89 20.65 -11.01 -12.93
N ALA A 90 19.42 -11.24 -13.40
CA ALA A 90 18.23 -10.58 -12.87
C ALA A 90 17.97 -10.94 -11.40
N CYS A 91 18.22 -12.18 -10.99
CA CYS A 91 18.16 -12.58 -9.59
C CYS A 91 19.25 -11.92 -8.75
N LEU A 92 20.45 -11.75 -9.31
CA LEU A 92 21.59 -11.10 -8.64
C LEU A 92 21.35 -9.61 -8.39
N GLU A 93 20.69 -8.91 -9.31
CA GLU A 93 20.39 -7.48 -9.18
C GLU A 93 19.40 -7.18 -8.05
N HIS A 94 18.53 -8.14 -7.72
CA HIS A 94 17.55 -8.03 -6.63
C HIS A 94 18.03 -8.62 -5.31
N LEU A 95 19.22 -9.25 -5.27
CA LEU A 95 19.80 -9.78 -4.05
C LEU A 95 20.38 -8.65 -3.21
N GLU A 96 19.80 -8.46 -2.02
CA GLU A 96 20.25 -7.45 -1.08
C GLU A 96 21.37 -8.04 -0.22
N VAL A 97 22.58 -7.50 -0.42
CA VAL A 97 23.78 -7.90 0.31
C VAL A 97 24.29 -6.76 1.18
N ASN A 98 24.96 -7.10 2.28
CA ASN A 98 25.69 -6.12 3.10
C ASN A 98 26.96 -5.65 2.37
N GLU A 99 27.68 -4.69 2.98
CA GLU A 99 28.95 -4.17 2.44
C GLU A 99 30.03 -5.26 2.25
N HIS A 100 29.90 -6.40 2.92
CA HIS A 100 30.80 -7.55 2.81
C HIS A 100 30.38 -8.57 1.74
N GLY A 101 29.32 -8.30 0.97
CA GLY A 101 28.82 -9.19 -0.08
C GLY A 101 28.08 -10.41 0.46
N GLN A 102 27.65 -10.41 1.73
CA GLN A 102 26.85 -11.46 2.33
C GLN A 102 25.37 -11.10 2.28
N ALA A 103 24.49 -12.10 2.19
CA ALA A 103 23.04 -11.87 2.26
C ALA A 103 22.66 -11.18 3.59
N LEU A 104 21.80 -10.18 3.52
CA LEU A 104 21.28 -9.49 4.70
C LEU A 104 20.53 -10.46 5.61
N ASN A 105 20.66 -10.25 6.91
CA ASN A 105 19.85 -10.98 7.89
C ASN A 105 18.38 -10.52 7.84
N GLU A 106 17.48 -11.23 8.54
CA GLU A 106 16.05 -10.91 8.50
C GLU A 106 15.71 -9.52 9.07
N GLU A 107 16.46 -9.06 10.07
CA GLU A 107 16.27 -7.75 10.70
C GLU A 107 16.71 -6.61 9.77
N GLU A 108 17.89 -6.71 9.18
CA GLU A 108 18.43 -5.78 8.17
C GLU A 108 17.49 -5.69 6.96
N LEU A 109 16.97 -6.83 6.51
CA LEU A 109 16.01 -6.88 5.40
C LEU A 109 14.67 -6.20 5.76
N LYS A 110 14.20 -6.35 7.00
CA LYS A 110 13.01 -5.63 7.49
C LYS A 110 13.26 -4.13 7.54
N GLU A 111 14.43 -3.71 8.02
CA GLU A 111 14.80 -2.31 8.08
C GLU A 111 14.92 -1.68 6.70
N LYS A 112 15.58 -2.35 5.74
CA LYS A 112 15.68 -1.86 4.36
C LYS A 112 14.31 -1.70 3.70
N ARG A 113 13.43 -2.70 3.85
CA ARG A 113 12.05 -2.58 3.35
C ARG A 113 11.28 -1.42 3.97
N ARG A 114 11.45 -1.19 5.28
CA ARG A 114 10.85 -0.04 5.97
C ARG A 114 11.38 1.27 5.40
N HIS A 115 12.70 1.37 5.25
CA HIS A 115 13.37 2.54 4.69
C HIS A 115 12.91 2.84 3.26
N ASP A 116 12.84 1.83 2.40
CA ASP A 116 12.37 1.97 1.01
C ASP A 116 10.91 2.40 0.94
N PHE A 117 10.06 1.86 1.82
CA PHE A 117 8.67 2.28 1.92
C PHE A 117 8.56 3.75 2.35
N GLU A 118 9.32 4.18 3.35
CA GLU A 118 9.35 5.57 3.81
C GLU A 118 9.81 6.53 2.70
N GLN A 119 10.85 6.15 1.95
CA GLN A 119 11.33 6.93 0.81
C GLN A 119 10.25 7.07 -0.27
N ARG A 120 9.62 5.96 -0.68
CA ARG A 120 8.54 5.98 -1.67
C ARG A 120 7.35 6.81 -1.18
N ARG A 121 7.00 6.67 0.09
CA ARG A 121 5.93 7.44 0.72
C ARG A 121 6.24 8.93 0.70
N LYS A 122 7.46 9.33 1.03
CA LYS A 122 7.92 10.72 1.00
C LYS A 122 7.84 11.31 -0.41
N GLN A 123 8.18 10.53 -1.43
CA GLN A 123 8.07 10.97 -2.83
C GLN A 123 6.62 11.03 -3.31
N HIS A 124 5.75 10.14 -2.82
CA HIS A 124 4.36 10.05 -3.25
C HIS A 124 3.51 11.22 -2.77
N TYR A 125 3.63 11.60 -1.50
CA TYR A 125 2.83 12.66 -0.89
C TYR A 125 3.43 14.06 -1.16
N ASN A 126 3.20 14.58 -2.37
CA ASN A 126 3.67 15.89 -2.83
C ASN A 126 2.53 16.91 -3.06
N GLU A 127 1.32 16.64 -2.54
CA GLU A 127 0.11 17.41 -2.84
C GLU A 127 0.20 18.88 -2.41
N PHE A 128 1.00 19.18 -1.39
CA PHE A 128 1.22 20.56 -0.93
C PHE A 128 1.85 21.43 -2.02
N GLU A 129 2.76 20.89 -2.82
CA GLU A 129 3.37 21.62 -3.94
C GLU A 129 2.32 21.97 -4.99
N ARG A 130 1.40 21.03 -5.27
CA ARG A 130 0.28 21.23 -6.20
C ARG A 130 -0.69 22.31 -5.69
N VAL A 131 -1.01 22.30 -4.39
CA VAL A 131 -1.85 23.34 -3.77
C VAL A 131 -1.17 24.70 -3.78
N LYS A 132 0.14 24.75 -3.50
CA LYS A 132 0.92 25.99 -3.54
C LYS A 132 0.93 26.60 -4.94
N LEU A 133 1.07 25.78 -5.98
CA LEU A 133 1.00 26.22 -7.38
C LEU A 133 -0.39 26.74 -7.76
N MET A 134 -1.45 26.04 -7.35
CA MET A 134 -2.83 26.48 -7.59
C MET A 134 -3.14 27.82 -6.90
N ARG A 135 -2.63 28.05 -5.68
CA ARG A 135 -2.79 29.33 -4.99
C ARG A 135 -2.01 30.45 -5.66
N ALA A 136 -0.78 30.20 -6.11
CA ALA A 136 0.02 31.20 -6.82
C ALA A 136 -0.64 31.59 -8.15
N SER A 137 -1.03 30.61 -8.97
CA SER A 137 -1.75 30.89 -10.23
C SER A 137 -3.09 31.59 -10.02
N ALA A 138 -3.84 31.29 -8.95
CA ALA A 138 -5.06 32.03 -8.64
C ALA A 138 -4.77 33.49 -8.27
N HIS A 139 -3.67 33.75 -7.56
CA HIS A 139 -3.24 35.11 -7.23
C HIS A 139 -2.77 35.88 -8.47
N ASP A 140 -2.05 35.23 -9.38
CA ASP A 140 -1.58 35.87 -10.63
C ASP A 140 -2.75 36.23 -11.56
N VAL A 141 -3.84 35.45 -11.56
CA VAL A 141 -5.07 35.78 -12.34
C VAL A 141 -5.82 36.99 -11.77
N GLU A 142 -5.79 37.20 -10.45
CA GLU A 142 -6.46 38.35 -9.82
C GLU A 142 -5.69 39.67 -10.01
N GLU A 143 -4.37 39.65 -10.26
CA GLU A 143 -3.57 40.86 -10.52
C GLU A 143 -3.54 41.29 -12.01
N GLU A 144 -3.95 40.43 -12.96
CA GLU A 144 -4.03 40.81 -14.39
C GLU A 144 -5.35 41.51 -14.79
N ASP A 145 -6.36 41.51 -13.91
CA ASP A 145 -7.69 42.09 -14.15
C ASP A 145 -7.84 43.55 -13.62
N ASP A 146 -6.76 44.21 -13.17
CA ASP A 146 -6.74 45.60 -12.63
C ASP A 146 -5.84 46.55 -13.46
#